data_AF-A0A7W9DZ64-F1
#
_entry.id   AF-A0A7W9DZ64-F1
#
_cell.length_a   1.000
_cell.length_b   1.000
_cell.length_c   1.000
_cell.angle_alpha   90.00
_cell.angle_beta   90.00
_cell.angle_gamma   90.00
#
_symmetry.space_group_name_H-M   'P 1'
#
loop_
_entity.id
_entity.type
_entity.pdbx_description
1 polymer ?
#
loop_
_entity_poly.entity_id
_entity_poly.type
_entity_poly.pdbx_seq_one_letter_code
_entity_poly.pdbx_strand_id
1 'polypeptide(L)' 'MSLDQQRLKQKIKTAIQAEQAEEQNANTSLDRLSEAISQAVIAEIKALKINYTSGLVSPNGPVTGTLNMTIE' A
#
# COMPACT_ATOMS: atom_id res chain seq x y z
N MET A 1 8.38 -9.17 -7.14
CA MET A 1 7.67 -8.00 -6.60
C MET A 1 6.96 -8.48 -5.34
N SER A 2 7.41 -8.07 -4.16
CA SER A 2 6.80 -8.51 -2.90
C SER A 2 6.48 -7.29 -2.05
N LEU A 3 5.30 -7.33 -1.42
CA LEU A 3 4.94 -6.43 -0.34
C LEU A 3 6.05 -6.50 0.72
N ASP A 4 6.53 -5.36 1.22
CA ASP A 4 7.50 -5.34 2.31
C ASP A 4 6.79 -5.75 3.61
N GLN A 5 6.84 -7.05 3.90
CA GLN A 5 6.17 -7.64 5.06
C GLN A 5 6.65 -7.01 6.37
N GLN A 6 7.94 -6.65 6.47
CA GLN A 6 8.52 -6.06 7.66
C GLN A 6 7.98 -4.64 7.88
N ARG A 7 7.93 -3.84 6.82
CA ARG A 7 7.39 -2.47 6.86
C ARG A 7 5.89 -2.46 7.19
N LEU A 8 5.11 -3.34 6.55
CA LEU A 8 3.69 -3.48 6.85
C LEU A 8 3.45 -3.89 8.31
N LYS A 9 4.20 -4.88 8.79
CA LYS A 9 4.12 -5.34 10.18
C LYS A 9 4.42 -4.21 11.15
N GLN A 10 5.42 -3.37 10.86
CA GLN A 10 5.76 -2.22 11.70
C GLN A 10 4.60 -1.22 11.77
N LYS A 11 3.98 -0.88 10.63
CA LYS A 11 2.82 0.03 10.56
C LYS A 11 1.63 -0.49 11.36
N ILE A 12 1.30 -1.77 11.23
CA ILE A 12 0.20 -2.40 11.99
C ILE A 12 0.48 -2.35 13.49
N LYS A 13 1.71 -2.64 13.92
CA LYS A 13 2.07 -2.55 15.35
C LYS A 13 1.91 -1.12 15.88
N THR A 14 2.33 -0.11 15.12
CA THR A 14 2.16 1.29 15.50
C THR A 14 0.68 1.65 15.64
N ALA A 15 -0.18 1.20 14.71
CA ALA A 15 -1.63 1.43 14.78
C ALA A 15 -2.26 0.80 16.02
N ILE A 16 -1.89 -0.44 16.35
CA ILE A 16 -2.35 -1.13 17.55
C ILE A 16 -1.86 -0.41 18.82
N GLN A 17 -0.63 0.07 18.85
CA GLN A 17 -0.06 0.79 20.00
C GLN A 17 -0.74 2.15 20.23
N ALA A 18 -1.14 2.85 19.17
CA ALA A 18 -1.82 4.14 19.27
C ALA A 18 -3.21 4.03 19.91
N GLU A 19 -3.88 2.89 19.69
CA GLU A 19 -5.24 2.64 20.16
C GLU A 19 -5.28 1.84 21.47
N GLN A 20 -4.15 1.26 21.89
CA GLN A 20 -4.05 0.44 23.10
C GLN A 20 -4.33 1.18 24.41
N ALA A 21 -4.21 2.51 24.40
CA ALA A 21 -4.44 3.37 25.57
C ALA A 21 -5.88 3.93 25.64
N GLU A 22 -6.75 3.58 24.68
CA GLU A 22 -8.11 4.09 24.63
C GLU A 22 -9.00 3.34 25.64
N GLU A 23 -9.37 4.02 26.72
CA GLU A 23 -10.22 3.47 27.79
C GLU A 23 -11.67 3.96 27.73
N GLN A 24 -11.97 4.97 26.91
CA GLN A 24 -13.24 5.68 26.94
C GLN A 24 -14.24 5.19 25.89
N ASN A 25 -13.76 4.87 24.68
CA ASN A 25 -14.64 4.47 23.58
C ASN A 25 -14.00 3.44 22.66
N ALA A 26 -14.24 2.17 22.97
CA ALA A 26 -13.73 1.04 22.20
C ALA A 26 -14.18 1.05 20.72
N ASN A 27 -15.39 1.54 20.40
CA ASN A 27 -15.87 1.58 19.01
C ASN A 27 -15.13 2.61 18.17
N THR A 28 -14.90 3.81 18.72
CA THR A 28 -14.09 4.84 18.03
C THR A 28 -12.65 4.36 17.84
N SER A 29 -12.11 3.63 18.81
CA SER A 29 -10.78 3.02 18.71
C SER A 29 -10.70 1.97 17.59
N LEU A 30 -11.72 1.12 17.48
CA LEU A 30 -11.84 0.12 16.42
C LEU A 30 -11.92 0.73 15.02
N ASP A 31 -12.68 1.82 14.86
CA ASP A 31 -12.76 2.52 13.57
C ASP A 31 -11.41 3.13 13.17
N ARG A 32 -10.73 3.81 14.10
CA ARG A 32 -9.40 4.40 13.85
C ARG A 32 -8.34 3.33 13.55
N LEU A 33 -8.36 2.22 14.29
CA LEU A 33 -7.47 1.09 14.05
C LEU A 33 -7.69 0.50 12.65
N SER A 34 -8.96 0.28 12.28
CA SER A 34 -9.33 -0.28 10.99
C SER A 34 -8.91 0.63 9.84
N GLU A 35 -9.12 1.95 9.98
CA GLU A 35 -8.68 2.94 9.01
C GLU A 35 -7.15 2.95 8.86
N ALA A 36 -6.41 2.94 9.98
CA ALA A 36 -4.96 2.94 9.96
C ALA A 36 -4.37 1.68 9.29
N ILE A 37 -4.97 0.51 9.51
CA ILE A 37 -4.58 -0.74 8.85
C ILE A 37 -4.87 -0.66 7.35
N SER A 38 -6.06 -0.18 6.96
CA SER A 38 -6.44 -0.01 5.55
C SER A 38 -5.45 0.89 4.80
N GLN A 39 -5.14 2.06 5.37
CA GLN A 39 -4.17 2.99 4.80
C GLN A 39 -2.76 2.39 4.71
N ALA A 40 -2.34 1.62 5.72
CA ALA A 40 -1.05 0.95 5.71
C ALA A 40 -0.93 -0.03 4.53
N VAL A 41 -1.97 -0.83 4.30
CA VAL A 41 -2.02 -1.79 3.18
C VAL A 41 -2.01 -1.07 1.83
N ILE A 42 -2.84 -0.04 1.64
CA ILE A 42 -2.89 0.75 0.40
C ILE A 42 -1.53 1.39 0.11
N ALA A 43 -0.85 1.94 1.14
CA ALA A 43 0.46 2.54 0.98
C ALA A 43 1.53 1.52 0.55
N GLU A 44 1.45 0.28 1.04
CA GLU A 44 2.35 -0.79 0.58
C GLU A 44 2.04 -1.23 -0.86
N ILE A 45 0.77 -1.31 -1.23
CA ILE A 45 0.36 -1.63 -2.60
C ILE A 45 0.84 -0.54 -3.57
N LYS A 46 0.65 0.74 -3.24
CA LYS A 46 1.12 1.87 -4.05
C LYS A 46 2.64 1.97 -4.13
N ALA A 47 3.36 1.42 -3.15
CA ALA A 47 4.81 1.38 -3.17
C ALA A 47 5.38 0.25 -4.05
N LEU A 48 4.55 -0.67 -4.54
CA LEU A 48 4.97 -1.69 -5.49
C LEU A 48 5.40 -1.03 -6.79
N LYS A 49 6.67 -1.19 -7.13
CA LYS A 49 7.22 -0.73 -8.41
C LYS A 49 7.16 -1.86 -9.42
N ILE A 50 6.49 -1.61 -10.55
CA ILE A 50 6.60 -2.48 -11.73
C ILE A 50 7.85 -2.06 -12.51
N ASN A 51 8.88 -2.90 -12.47
CA ASN A 51 10.09 -2.72 -13.24
C ASN A 51 9.89 -3.33 -14.63
N TYR A 52 9.77 -2.49 -15.66
CA TYR A 52 9.78 -2.93 -17.05
C TYR A 52 11.22 -3.16 -17.49
N THR A 53 11.63 -4.43 -17.65
CA THR A 53 12.96 -4.80 -18.16
C THR A 53 13.10 -4.57 -19.66
N SER A 54 12.00 -4.47 -20.39
CA SER A 54 11.92 -4.01 -21.78
C SER A 54 10.65 -3.19 -21.99
N GLY A 55 10.66 -2.28 -22.97
CA GLY A 55 9.46 -1.53 -23.38
C GLY A 55 8.39 -2.42 -24.02
N LEU A 56 7.23 -1.83 -24.30
CA LEU A 56 6.19 -2.47 -25.11
C LEU A 56 6.67 -2.59 -26.57
N VAL A 57 6.51 -3.76 -27.17
CA VAL A 57 6.84 -4.03 -28.58
C VAL A 57 5.57 -4.38 -29.36
N SER A 58 5.37 -3.72 -30.49
CA SER A 58 4.33 -4.03 -31.47
C SER A 58 4.96 -4.79 -32.64
N PRO A 59 4.15 -5.44 -33.51
CA PRO A 59 4.65 -6.01 -34.76
C PRO A 59 5.38 -4.99 -35.66
N ASN A 60 5.12 -3.70 -35.47
CA ASN A 60 5.71 -2.59 -36.23
C ASN A 60 6.88 -1.90 -35.50
N GLY A 61 7.37 -2.46 -34.39
CA GLY A 61 8.50 -1.94 -33.62
C GLY A 61 8.16 -1.47 -32.20
N PRO A 62 9.11 -0.80 -31.52
CA PRO A 62 8.93 -0.33 -30.14
C PRO A 62 7.78 0.67 -30.05
N VAL A 63 6.90 0.47 -29.07
CA VAL A 63 5.84 1.43 -28.77
C VAL A 63 6.46 2.57 -27.98
N THR A 64 6.47 3.77 -28.57
CA THR A 64 6.87 5.01 -27.90
C THR A 64 5.62 5.74 -27.40
N GLY A 65 5.46 5.87 -26.08
CA GLY A 65 4.33 6.58 -25.46
C GLY A 65 4.37 6.53 -23.93
N THR A 66 3.61 7.41 -23.27
CA THR A 66 3.53 7.43 -21.80
C THR A 66 2.58 6.33 -21.31
N LEU A 67 3.09 5.41 -20.50
CA LEU A 67 2.28 4.43 -19.77
C LEU A 67 1.69 5.10 -18.52
N ASN A 68 0.43 5.52 -18.59
CA ASN A 68 -0.29 5.99 -17.40
C ASN A 68 -0.87 4.77 -16.67
N MET A 69 -0.19 4.36 -15.61
CA MET A 69 -0.71 3.32 -14.71
C MET A 69 -1.40 3.98 -13.52
N THR A 70 -2.69 3.69 -13.34
CA THR A 70 -3.41 4.02 -12.11
C THR A 70 -3.41 2.78 -11.22
N ILE A 71 -2.82 2.89 -10.03
CA ILE A 71 -3.00 1.91 -8.95
C ILE A 71 -4.17 2.44 -8.11
N GLU A 72 -5.38 1.93 -8.38
CA GLU A 72 -6.59 2.18 -7.58
C GLU A 72 -6.66 1.23 -6.37
#